data_AF-D7MKZ9-F1
#
_entry.id   AF-D7MKZ9-F1
#
_cell.length_a   1.000
_cell.length_b   1.000
_cell.length_c   1.000
_cell.angle_alpha   90.00
_cell.angle_beta   90.00
_cell.angle_gamma   90.00
#
_symmetry.space_group_name_H-M   'P 1'
#
loop_
_entity.id
_entity.type
_entity.pdbx_description
1 polymer ?
#
loop_
_entity_poly.entity_id
_entity_poly.type
_entity_poly.pdbx_seq_one_letter_code
_entity_poly.pdbx_strand_id
1 'polypeptide(L)'
;MELICTVVDRGIQHLDVCYYSLRYGFMRENIYKSKTLVSLKLFNLELKKPEFVASLPCLKIMHLGRVCRGEDGPLVVEKLISGCPALEYLKLIRPFDISSQKVLLFLRVSSQTLKSLGLYYAFNKGDTDFSVEIDAPRLKYMIVKESQSDNIVSKTYDNRPVESREALP
;
A
#
# COMPACT_ATOMS: atom_id res chain seq x y z
N MET A 1 -14.99 13.44 -11.52
CA MET A 1 -13.55 13.59 -11.23
C MET A 1 -13.17 15.03 -10.85
N GLU A 2 -13.77 16.07 -11.45
CA GLU A 2 -13.52 17.50 -11.09
C GLU A 2 -13.69 17.81 -9.60
N LEU A 3 -14.73 17.28 -8.96
CA LEU A 3 -14.96 17.48 -7.52
C LEU A 3 -13.79 17.03 -6.62
N ILE A 4 -13.11 15.92 -6.96
CA ILE A 4 -11.98 15.40 -6.17
C ILE A 4 -10.82 16.41 -6.20
N CYS A 5 -10.53 16.97 -7.37
CA CYS A 5 -9.46 17.96 -7.48
C CYS A 5 -9.81 19.24 -6.73
N THR A 6 -11.04 19.72 -6.87
CA THR A 6 -11.49 20.92 -6.18
C THR A 6 -11.39 20.80 -4.66
N VAL A 7 -11.76 19.66 -4.06
CA VAL A 7 -11.64 19.48 -2.61
C VAL A 7 -10.18 19.38 -2.15
N VAL A 8 -9.31 18.79 -2.97
CA VAL A 8 -7.87 18.74 -2.71
C VAL A 8 -7.26 20.13 -2.76
N ASP A 9 -7.62 20.94 -3.76
CA ASP A 9 -7.14 22.31 -3.90
C ASP A 9 -7.66 23.22 -2.78
N ARG A 10 -8.82 22.88 -2.20
CA ARG A 10 -9.38 23.54 -1.00
C ARG A 10 -8.73 23.08 0.31
N GLY A 11 -7.74 22.19 0.26
CA GLY A 11 -6.97 21.81 1.43
C GLY A 11 -7.60 20.69 2.28
N ILE A 12 -8.35 19.76 1.66
CA ILE A 12 -8.87 18.59 2.37
C ILE A 12 -7.72 17.80 3.02
N GLN A 13 -7.99 17.26 4.21
CA GLN A 13 -7.01 16.48 4.97
C GLN A 13 -7.23 14.96 4.84
N HIS A 14 -8.48 14.55 4.60
CA HIS A 14 -8.84 13.14 4.52
C HIS A 14 -9.57 12.88 3.20
N LEU A 15 -8.96 12.07 2.34
CA LEU A 15 -9.54 11.70 1.06
C LEU A 15 -9.70 10.18 0.99
N ASP A 16 -10.94 9.74 0.81
CA ASP A 16 -11.31 8.34 0.60
C ASP A 16 -12.06 8.23 -0.73
N VAL A 17 -11.49 7.48 -1.68
CA VAL A 17 -12.03 7.32 -3.03
C VAL A 17 -12.10 5.83 -3.36
N CYS A 18 -13.32 5.36 -3.60
CA CYS A 18 -13.62 4.00 -4.04
C CYS A 18 -14.44 4.06 -5.32
N TYR A 19 -13.97 3.41 -6.39
CA TYR A 19 -14.76 3.25 -7.62
C TYR A 19 -15.31 1.83 -7.71
N TYR A 20 -16.57 1.69 -8.10
CA TYR A 20 -17.21 0.38 -8.33
C TYR A 20 -17.24 -0.02 -9.81
N SER A 21 -16.98 0.91 -10.73
CA SER A 21 -17.13 0.72 -12.17
C SER A 21 -15.79 0.41 -12.87
N LEU A 22 -15.87 -0.45 -13.89
CA LEU A 22 -14.76 -0.78 -14.82
C LEU A 22 -14.31 0.41 -15.69
N ARG A 23 -15.00 1.56 -15.62
CA ARG A 23 -14.52 2.82 -16.23
C ARG A 23 -13.70 3.56 -15.18
N TYR A 24 -12.43 3.17 -15.11
CA TYR A 24 -11.50 3.61 -14.09
C TYR A 24 -11.24 5.11 -14.17
N GLY A 25 -11.41 5.81 -13.04
CA GLY A 25 -10.96 7.18 -12.89
C GLY A 25 -9.45 7.22 -12.72
N PHE A 26 -8.76 7.93 -13.60
CA PHE A 26 -7.35 8.29 -13.43
C PHE A 26 -7.13 9.23 -12.23
N MET A 27 -6.20 8.91 -11.36
CA MET A 27 -5.78 9.81 -10.29
C MET A 27 -5.12 11.06 -10.88
N ARG A 28 -5.67 12.25 -10.59
CA ARG A 28 -5.11 13.52 -11.09
C ARG A 28 -3.86 13.93 -10.33
N GLU A 29 -3.00 14.69 -11.02
CA GLU A 29 -1.68 15.07 -10.54
C GLU A 29 -1.66 15.86 -9.23
N ASN A 30 -2.69 16.67 -8.98
CA ASN A 30 -2.74 17.55 -7.82
C ASN A 30 -2.86 16.78 -6.50
N ILE A 31 -3.41 15.57 -6.51
CA ILE A 31 -3.45 14.71 -5.31
C ILE A 31 -2.02 14.40 -4.85
N TYR A 32 -1.12 14.08 -5.78
CA TYR A 32 0.29 13.78 -5.47
C TYR A 32 1.10 15.00 -5.01
N LYS A 33 0.53 16.22 -5.09
CA LYS A 33 1.18 17.48 -4.69
C LYS A 33 0.48 18.14 -3.47
N SER A 34 -0.51 17.47 -2.89
CA SER A 34 -1.28 18.05 -1.78
C SER A 34 -0.40 18.23 -0.54
N LYS A 35 -0.39 19.46 -0.03
CA LYS A 35 0.32 19.81 1.21
C LYS A 35 -0.55 19.62 2.46
N THR A 36 -1.83 19.28 2.31
CA THR A 36 -2.79 19.20 3.42
C THR A 36 -3.25 17.77 3.70
N LEU A 37 -3.13 16.85 2.74
CA LEU A 37 -3.59 15.48 2.92
C LEU A 37 -2.80 14.80 4.04
N VAL A 38 -3.55 14.35 5.05
CA VAL A 38 -3.09 13.54 6.20
C VAL A 38 -3.45 12.08 6.00
N SER A 39 -4.60 11.80 5.37
CA SER A 39 -5.05 10.44 5.05
C SER A 39 -5.51 10.34 3.60
N LEU A 40 -5.00 9.33 2.91
CA LEU A 40 -5.33 9.01 1.52
C LEU A 40 -5.70 7.53 1.43
N LYS A 41 -6.93 7.27 1.02
CA LYS A 41 -7.45 5.91 0.80
C LYS A 41 -7.99 5.81 -0.62
N LEU A 42 -7.45 4.86 -1.37
CA LEU A 42 -7.70 4.70 -2.78
C LEU A 42 -8.01 3.25 -3.06
N PHE A 43 -9.18 3.00 -3.66
CA PHE A 43 -9.61 1.65 -4.01
C PHE A 43 -10.18 1.60 -5.42
N ASN A 44 -9.69 0.64 -6.21
CA ASN A 44 -10.17 0.32 -7.56
C ASN A 44 -10.06 1.49 -8.56
N LEU A 45 -8.90 2.17 -8.56
CA LEU A 45 -8.60 3.32 -9.42
C LEU A 45 -7.15 3.27 -9.89
N GLU A 46 -6.87 3.68 -11.12
CA GLU A 46 -5.53 3.55 -11.68
C GLU A 46 -4.61 4.72 -11.29
N LEU A 47 -3.52 4.41 -10.59
CA LEU A 47 -2.38 5.29 -10.38
C LEU A 47 -1.46 5.17 -11.59
N LYS A 48 -1.22 6.28 -12.30
CA LYS A 48 -0.12 6.33 -13.27
C LYS A 48 1.13 6.81 -12.59
N LYS A 49 2.26 6.41 -13.16
CA LYS A 49 3.57 6.93 -12.82
C LYS A 49 3.56 8.45 -13.01
N PRO A 50 3.74 9.25 -11.94
CA PRO A 50 3.85 10.68 -12.12
C PRO A 50 5.16 10.98 -12.85
N GLU A 51 5.09 11.91 -13.81
CA GLU A 51 6.26 12.47 -14.50
C GLU A 51 7.09 13.38 -13.56
N PHE A 52 6.50 13.78 -12.44
CA PHE A 52 7.09 14.63 -11.42
C PHE A 52 7.34 13.85 -10.12
N VAL A 53 8.11 14.46 -9.21
CA VAL A 53 8.33 13.95 -7.86
C VAL A 53 7.08 14.20 -7.01
N ALA A 54 6.44 13.13 -6.53
CA ALA A 54 5.31 13.24 -5.61
C ALA A 54 5.75 13.92 -4.30
N SER A 55 4.90 14.78 -3.75
CA SER A 55 5.15 15.48 -2.50
C SER A 55 3.87 15.59 -1.69
N LEU A 56 3.80 14.80 -0.63
CA LEU A 56 2.68 14.66 0.29
C LEU A 56 3.20 14.80 1.73
N PRO A 57 3.68 16.01 2.10
CA PRO A 57 4.48 16.21 3.32
C PRO A 57 3.73 15.91 4.62
N CYS A 58 2.40 16.04 4.61
CA CYS A 58 1.56 15.82 5.79
C CYS A 58 0.93 14.42 5.85
N LEU A 59 1.16 13.58 4.84
CA LEU A 59 0.46 12.31 4.73
C LEU A 59 0.99 11.31 5.74
N LYS A 60 0.11 10.88 6.67
CA LYS A 60 0.41 9.89 7.72
C LYS A 60 -0.17 8.52 7.42
N ILE A 61 -1.30 8.46 6.71
CA ILE A 61 -2.05 7.24 6.46
C ILE A 61 -2.25 7.07 4.96
N MET A 62 -1.78 5.96 4.40
CA MET A 62 -1.95 5.62 2.99
C MET A 62 -2.53 4.22 2.83
N HIS A 63 -3.70 4.12 2.21
CA HIS A 63 -4.32 2.84 1.86
C HIS A 63 -4.48 2.78 0.34
N LEU A 64 -3.88 1.75 -0.27
CA LEU A 64 -3.95 1.52 -1.70
C LEU A 64 -4.52 0.13 -1.95
N GLY A 65 -5.59 0.01 -2.72
CA GLY A 65 -6.10 -1.29 -3.14
C GLY A 65 -6.56 -1.33 -4.58
N ARG A 66 -6.13 -2.35 -5.33
CA ARG A 66 -6.41 -2.49 -6.77
C ARG A 66 -6.10 -1.20 -7.55
N VAL A 67 -4.89 -0.68 -7.35
CA VAL A 67 -4.52 0.66 -7.83
C VAL A 67 -3.57 0.70 -9.03
N CYS A 68 -2.91 -0.40 -9.33
CA CYS A 68 -1.91 -0.47 -10.38
C CYS A 68 -2.25 -1.58 -11.36
N ARG A 69 -2.24 -1.25 -12.64
CA ARG A 69 -2.44 -2.18 -13.76
C ARG A 69 -1.16 -2.17 -14.59
N GLY A 70 -0.47 -3.30 -14.63
CA GLY A 70 0.81 -3.43 -15.33
C GLY A 70 2.05 -3.45 -14.44
N GLU A 71 3.17 -3.79 -15.07
CA GLU A 71 4.45 -4.11 -14.44
C GLU A 71 5.13 -2.90 -13.76
N ASP A 72 4.80 -1.68 -14.19
CA ASP A 72 5.29 -0.44 -13.57
C ASP A 72 4.66 -0.15 -12.20
N GLY A 73 3.64 -0.92 -11.80
CA GLY A 73 2.89 -0.70 -10.57
C GLY A 73 3.75 -0.50 -9.32
N PRO A 74 4.71 -1.39 -9.02
CA PRO A 74 5.60 -1.22 -7.88
C PRO A 74 6.35 0.10 -7.90
N LEU A 75 6.92 0.50 -9.04
CA LEU A 75 7.64 1.78 -9.18
C LEU A 75 6.74 2.99 -8.88
N VAL A 76 5.45 2.93 -9.22
CA VAL A 76 4.49 3.99 -8.88
C VAL A 76 4.30 4.09 -7.37
N VAL A 77 4.15 2.95 -6.70
CA VAL A 77 3.98 2.89 -5.24
C VAL A 77 5.25 3.35 -4.52
N GLU A 78 6.43 2.94 -4.99
CA GLU A 78 7.72 3.36 -4.43
C GLU A 78 7.91 4.88 -4.50
N LYS A 79 7.63 5.47 -5.67
CA LYS A 79 7.66 6.94 -5.85
C LYS A 79 6.66 7.65 -4.94
N LEU A 80 5.52 7.04 -4.68
CA LEU A 80 4.52 7.63 -3.80
C LEU A 80 4.99 7.61 -2.34
N ILE A 81 5.56 6.48 -1.89
CA ILE A 81 6.10 6.34 -0.53
C ILE A 81 7.24 7.33 -0.30
N SER A 82 8.18 7.47 -1.25
CA SER A 82 9.32 8.40 -1.11
C SER A 82 8.89 9.87 -1.03
N GLY A 83 7.74 10.22 -1.62
CA GLY A 83 7.13 11.54 -1.52
C GLY A 83 6.41 11.83 -0.20
N CYS A 84 6.32 10.86 0.72
CA CYS A 84 5.56 10.96 1.98
C CYS A 84 6.48 10.88 3.21
N PRO A 85 7.19 11.96 3.58
CA PRO A 85 8.16 11.95 4.69
C PRO A 85 7.51 11.71 6.07
N ALA A 86 6.21 11.97 6.23
CA ALA A 86 5.47 11.80 7.48
C ALA A 86 4.67 10.47 7.56
N LEU A 87 4.86 9.55 6.62
CA LEU A 87 4.05 8.33 6.49
C LEU A 87 4.22 7.41 7.70
N GLU A 88 3.15 7.21 8.49
CA GLU A 88 3.17 6.36 9.67
C GLU A 88 2.50 4.99 9.44
N TYR A 89 1.52 4.94 8.54
CA TYR A 89 0.74 3.74 8.24
C TYR A 89 0.56 3.54 6.73
N LEU A 90 0.98 2.37 6.25
CA LEU A 90 0.81 1.94 4.87
C LEU A 90 0.00 0.64 4.81
N LYS A 91 -1.05 0.60 3.99
CA LYS A 91 -1.83 -0.60 3.70
C LYS A 91 -1.97 -0.83 2.20
N LEU A 92 -1.55 -1.99 1.73
CA LEU A 92 -1.64 -2.43 0.35
C LEU A 92 -2.60 -3.62 0.25
N ILE A 93 -3.63 -3.51 -0.60
CA ILE A 93 -4.68 -4.53 -0.79
C ILE A 93 -4.77 -4.93 -2.25
N ARG A 94 -4.16 -6.05 -2.63
CA ARG A 94 -4.03 -6.47 -4.04
C ARG A 94 -3.66 -5.26 -4.92
N PRO A 95 -2.55 -4.55 -4.58
CA PRO A 95 -2.25 -3.26 -5.21
C PRO A 95 -1.97 -3.40 -6.71
N PHE A 96 -1.46 -4.56 -7.15
CA PHE A 96 -1.07 -4.87 -8.53
C PHE A 96 -2.04 -5.88 -9.13
N ASP A 97 -2.62 -5.53 -10.27
CA ASP A 97 -3.47 -6.39 -11.09
C ASP A 97 -2.73 -6.63 -12.42
N ILE A 98 -2.08 -7.79 -12.54
CA ILE A 98 -1.30 -8.18 -13.73
C ILE A 98 -1.96 -9.40 -14.34
N SER A 99 -2.36 -9.27 -15.61
CA SER A 99 -3.06 -10.30 -16.38
C SER A 99 -2.14 -11.08 -17.33
N SER A 100 -0.82 -10.88 -17.25
CA SER A 100 0.18 -11.48 -18.13
C SER A 100 1.18 -12.33 -17.35
N GLN A 101 1.73 -13.31 -18.07
CA GLN A 101 2.74 -14.33 -17.70
C GLN A 101 3.51 -14.06 -16.41
N LYS A 102 3.76 -15.07 -15.59
CA LYS A 102 4.62 -15.09 -14.38
C LYS A 102 5.71 -13.98 -14.35
N VAL A 103 5.33 -12.77 -13.97
CA VAL A 103 6.26 -11.67 -13.69
C VAL A 103 6.63 -11.74 -12.22
N LEU A 104 7.91 -11.60 -11.91
CA LEU A 104 8.36 -11.33 -10.55
C LEU A 104 8.19 -9.84 -10.29
N LEU A 105 7.23 -9.49 -9.45
CA LEU A 105 7.07 -8.11 -9.01
C LEU A 105 7.93 -7.87 -7.77
N PHE A 106 8.66 -6.77 -7.79
CA PHE A 106 9.52 -6.34 -6.70
C PHE A 106 9.06 -4.98 -6.21
N LEU A 107 8.72 -4.88 -4.93
CA LEU A 107 8.33 -3.62 -4.27
C LEU A 107 9.33 -3.30 -3.15
N ARG A 108 9.94 -2.12 -3.23
CA ARG A 108 10.79 -1.58 -2.16
C ARG A 108 10.05 -0.57 -1.29
N VAL A 109 9.73 -0.94 -0.05
CA VAL A 109 9.14 -0.04 0.93
C VAL A 109 10.25 0.64 1.72
N SER A 110 10.67 1.83 1.29
CA SER A 110 11.65 2.65 2.03
C SER A 110 10.97 3.85 2.69
N SER A 111 10.94 3.89 4.04
CA SER A 111 10.36 4.99 4.80
C SER A 111 10.93 5.08 6.22
N GLN A 112 11.45 6.26 6.56
CA GLN A 112 12.07 6.51 7.87
C GLN A 112 11.04 6.75 9.00
N THR A 113 9.76 6.90 8.67
CA THR A 113 8.68 7.24 9.61
C THR A 113 7.62 6.17 9.74
N LEU A 114 7.61 5.17 8.86
CA LEU A 114 6.62 4.11 8.83
C LEU A 114 6.65 3.28 10.12
N LYS A 115 5.51 3.20 10.80
CA LYS A 115 5.31 2.44 12.05
C LYS A 115 4.51 1.17 11.82
N SER A 116 3.66 1.14 10.81
CA SER A 116 2.77 0.01 10.54
C SER A 116 2.64 -0.25 9.04
N LEU A 117 2.81 -1.53 8.66
CA LEU A 117 2.69 -2.01 7.29
C LEU A 117 1.65 -3.14 7.20
N GLY A 118 0.66 -2.99 6.34
CA GLY A 118 -0.35 -4.00 6.05
C GLY A 118 -0.26 -4.46 4.60
N LEU A 119 0.00 -5.74 4.37
CA LEU A 119 0.13 -6.37 3.07
C LEU A 119 -0.96 -7.42 2.91
N TYR A 120 -1.88 -7.21 1.98
CA TYR A 120 -3.03 -8.07 1.75
C TYR A 120 -3.02 -8.53 0.30
N TYR A 121 -2.59 -9.76 0.06
CA TYR A 121 -2.43 -10.32 -1.29
C TYR A 121 -3.61 -11.22 -1.66
N ALA A 122 -3.80 -11.45 -2.94
CA ALA A 122 -4.48 -12.65 -3.43
C ALA A 122 -3.66 -13.21 -4.57
N PHE A 123 -3.20 -14.44 -4.40
CA PHE A 123 -2.65 -15.21 -5.49
C PHE A 123 -3.83 -15.82 -6.23
N ASN A 124 -4.01 -15.45 -7.49
CA ASN A 124 -4.80 -16.30 -8.39
C ASN A 124 -3.94 -17.54 -8.66
N LYS A 125 -4.56 -18.73 -8.69
CA LYS A 125 -3.85 -19.99 -8.98
C LYS A 125 -3.12 -19.87 -10.34
N GLY A 126 -1.82 -19.58 -10.31
CA GLY A 126 -0.96 -19.56 -11.50
C GLY A 126 -0.04 -18.35 -11.69
N ASP A 127 -0.31 -17.20 -11.04
CA ASP A 127 0.23 -15.93 -11.50
C ASP A 127 1.01 -15.12 -10.45
N THR A 128 2.16 -14.61 -10.92
CA THR A 128 2.97 -13.50 -10.39
C THR A 128 3.53 -13.70 -8.99
N ASP A 129 4.81 -14.10 -8.91
CA ASP A 129 5.56 -14.07 -7.65
C ASP A 129 5.78 -12.60 -7.23
N PHE A 130 5.49 -12.30 -5.97
CA PHE A 130 5.58 -10.94 -5.42
C PHE A 130 6.57 -10.90 -4.27
N SER A 131 7.56 -10.03 -4.37
CA SER A 131 8.62 -9.85 -3.39
C SER A 131 8.61 -8.42 -2.85
N VAL A 132 8.85 -8.29 -1.55
CA VAL A 132 8.91 -6.98 -0.87
C VAL A 132 10.22 -6.84 -0.12
N GLU A 133 10.98 -5.82 -0.46
CA GLU A 133 12.08 -5.34 0.36
C GLU A 133 11.58 -4.23 1.28
N ILE A 134 11.91 -4.31 2.57
CA ILE A 134 11.48 -3.32 3.57
C ILE A 134 12.70 -2.65 4.19
N ASP A 135 12.79 -1.35 3.97
CA ASP A 135 13.75 -0.43 4.57
C ASP A 135 12.99 0.61 5.40
N ALA A 136 12.53 0.18 6.59
CA ALA A 136 11.72 0.98 7.49
C ALA A 136 12.15 0.81 8.95
N PRO A 137 13.17 1.56 9.42
CA PRO A 137 13.77 1.33 10.74
C PRO A 137 12.84 1.60 11.93
N ARG A 138 11.72 2.30 11.71
CA ARG A 138 10.71 2.59 12.75
C ARG A 138 9.50 1.66 12.72
N LEU A 139 9.51 0.63 11.88
CA LEU A 139 8.40 -0.30 11.74
C LEU A 139 8.21 -1.10 13.02
N LYS A 140 7.00 -1.05 13.58
CA LYS A 140 6.61 -1.76 14.82
C LYS A 140 5.59 -2.86 14.57
N TYR A 141 4.74 -2.66 13.57
CA TYR A 141 3.65 -3.57 13.26
C TYR A 141 3.67 -3.96 11.80
N MET A 142 3.59 -5.27 11.53
CA MET A 142 3.48 -5.79 10.19
C MET A 142 2.35 -6.82 10.16
N ILE A 143 1.45 -6.67 9.20
CA ILE A 143 0.38 -7.64 8.93
C ILE A 143 0.57 -8.12 7.52
N VAL A 144 0.71 -9.44 7.35
CA VAL A 144 0.68 -10.09 6.05
C VAL A 144 -0.53 -11.01 6.02
N LYS A 145 -1.45 -10.78 5.09
CA LYS A 145 -2.60 -11.66 4.86
C LYS A 145 -2.60 -12.14 3.42
N GLU A 146 -2.59 -13.45 3.28
CA GLU A 146 -2.85 -14.12 2.04
C GLU A 146 -4.36 -14.39 1.93
N SER A 147 -5.01 -13.78 0.95
CA SER A 147 -6.37 -14.15 0.57
C SER A 147 -6.26 -15.32 -0.40
N GLN A 148 -6.07 -16.54 0.10
CA GLN A 148 -6.44 -17.71 -0.67
C GLN A 148 -7.95 -17.61 -0.92
N SER A 149 -8.37 -17.74 -2.17
CA SER A 149 -9.79 -17.73 -2.51
C SER A 149 -10.55 -18.95 -1.99
N ASP A 150 -9.92 -19.86 -1.23
CA ASP A 150 -10.60 -20.96 -0.56
C ASP A 150 -10.02 -21.17 0.87
N ASN A 151 -10.88 -21.04 1.88
CA ASN A 151 -10.73 -21.43 3.30
C ASN A 151 -9.70 -20.70 4.18
N ILE A 152 -10.24 -19.84 5.07
CA ILE A 152 -9.51 -19.10 6.11
C ILE A 152 -9.08 -20.03 7.24
N VAL A 153 -7.77 -20.21 7.45
CA VAL A 153 -7.20 -20.55 8.77
C VAL A 153 -6.17 -19.47 9.11
N SER A 154 -6.51 -18.59 10.05
CA SER A 154 -5.59 -17.59 10.56
C SER A 154 -4.64 -18.20 11.59
N LYS A 155 -3.33 -18.21 11.32
CA LYS A 155 -2.29 -18.39 12.35
C LYS A 155 -1.67 -17.03 12.68
N THR A 156 -1.85 -16.58 13.91
CA THR A 156 -1.07 -15.49 14.52
C THR A 156 0.14 -16.11 15.21
N TYR A 157 1.35 -15.72 14.81
CA TYR A 157 2.57 -16.07 15.54
C TYR A 157 2.71 -15.12 16.74
N ASP A 158 2.46 -15.65 17.92
CA ASP A 158 2.67 -14.96 19.20
C ASP A 158 4.08 -15.33 19.68
N ASN A 159 5.04 -14.42 19.49
CA ASN A 159 6.40 -14.61 20.00
C ASN A 159 6.42 -14.28 21.50
N ARG A 160 6.34 -15.31 22.35
CA ARG A 160 6.81 -15.21 23.74
C ARG A 160 8.09 -16.04 23.91
N PRO A 161 9.12 -15.53 24.60
CA PRO A 161 10.30 -16.30 24.92
C PRO A 161 9.94 -17.38 25.95
N VAL A 162 10.29 -18.64 25.67
CA VAL A 162 10.25 -19.71 26.66
C VAL A 162 11.50 -19.53 27.53
N GLU A 163 11.30 -19.00 28.74
CA GLU A 163 12.29 -19.10 29.81
C GLU A 163 12.47 -20.58 30.17
N SER A 164 13.69 -21.06 29.99
CA SER A 164 14.19 -22.32 30.52
C SER A 164 14.23 -22.27 32.05
N ARG A 165 13.47 -23.14 32.72
CA ARG A 165 13.78 -23.59 34.08
C ARG A 165 13.49 -25.08 34.25
N GLU A 166 14.51 -25.74 34.76
CA GLU A 166 14.61 -27.13 35.21
C GLU A 166 13.58 -27.45 36.30
N ALA A 167 13.12 -28.71 36.33
CA ALA A 167 13.29 -29.63 37.46
C ALA A 167 12.40 -30.87 37.28
N LEU A 168 13.04 -32.04 37.19
CA LEU A 168 12.45 -33.34 37.50
C LEU A 168 12.06 -33.39 38.99
N PRO A 169 11.07 -34.23 39.32
CA PRO A 169 11.42 -35.44 40.04
C PRO A 169 11.02 -36.72 39.31
#